data_AF-L8G9P0-F1
#
_entry.id   AF-L8G9P0-F1
#
_cell.length_a   1.000
_cell.length_b   1.000
_cell.length_c   1.000
_cell.angle_alpha   90.00
_cell.angle_beta   90.00
_cell.angle_gamma   90.00
#
_symmetry.space_group_name_H-M   'P 1'
#
loop_
_entity.id
_entity.type
_entity.pdbx_description
1 polymer ?
#
loop_
_entity_poly.entity_id
_entity_poly.type
_entity_poly.pdbx_seq_one_letter_code
_entity_poly.pdbx_strand_id
1 'polypeptide(L)'
;MCSGTCFHVTLSAENFQDAPDIKEQYLHYLDALEADDIDVTEEGLYDWALEPLLPHFQRIDSNPTNEQTFTLHDYFNPITLKHKLHAPGGILVASPNDENTASPRHQGVSLAPSDLSFPWPSFRPSAISICNKDPKDALTQFPRKVLADKETICYFKAFQPGCQRDALHELNAYTY
;
A
#
# COMPACT_ATOMS: atom_id res chain seq x y z
N MET A 1 -2.12 1.45 -5.90
CA MET A 1 -0.73 1.09 -6.27
C MET A 1 -0.74 0.84 -7.77
N CYS A 2 0.26 1.32 -8.50
CA CYS A 2 0.35 1.20 -9.96
C CYS A 2 1.74 0.65 -10.28
N SER A 3 1.80 -0.52 -10.92
CA SER A 3 3.04 -1.21 -11.30
C SER A 3 4.10 -1.27 -10.18
N GLY A 4 3.69 -1.67 -8.97
CA GLY A 4 4.57 -1.76 -7.80
C GLY A 4 4.95 -0.44 -7.14
N THR A 5 4.51 0.69 -7.68
CA THR A 5 4.68 2.02 -7.07
C THR A 5 3.45 2.39 -6.25
N CYS A 6 3.67 2.72 -4.98
CA CYS A 6 2.66 3.25 -4.09
C CYS A 6 2.54 4.77 -4.27
N PHE A 7 1.32 5.28 -4.28
CA PHE A 7 1.06 6.71 -4.28
C PHE A 7 0.45 7.09 -2.95
N HIS A 8 1.05 8.06 -2.28
CA HIS A 8 0.50 8.66 -1.08
C HIS A 8 0.06 10.07 -1.43
N VAL A 9 -1.24 10.33 -1.39
CA VAL A 9 -1.82 11.63 -1.76
C VAL A 9 -2.31 12.30 -0.50
N THR A 10 -1.75 13.47 -0.22
CA THR A 10 -2.14 14.30 0.93
C THR A 10 -3.15 15.36 0.48
N LEU A 11 -4.30 15.37 1.13
CA LEU A 11 -5.33 16.39 0.99
C LEU A 11 -5.44 17.21 2.28
N SER A 12 -5.61 18.52 2.15
CA SER A 12 -5.91 19.43 3.27
C SER A 12 -6.70 20.62 2.74
N ALA A 13 -7.72 21.04 3.48
CA ALA A 13 -8.51 22.23 3.14
C ALA A 13 -7.65 23.50 3.04
N GLU A 14 -6.51 23.55 3.74
CA GLU A 14 -5.55 24.64 3.67
C GLU A 14 -4.89 24.77 2.29
N ASN A 15 -4.80 23.67 1.53
CA ASN A 15 -4.20 23.69 0.19
C ASN A 15 -5.13 24.27 -0.88
N PHE A 16 -6.38 24.54 -0.51
CA PHE A 16 -7.45 24.99 -1.41
C PHE A 16 -7.98 26.38 -1.03
N GLN A 17 -7.32 27.11 -0.13
CA GLN A 17 -7.80 28.41 0.36
C GLN A 17 -8.01 29.43 -0.77
N ASP A 18 -7.17 29.39 -1.79
CA ASP A 18 -7.23 30.27 -2.96
C ASP A 18 -8.20 29.76 -4.06
N ALA A 19 -8.89 28.64 -3.82
CA ALA A 19 -9.85 28.03 -4.75
C ALA A 19 -11.13 27.60 -4.00
N PRO A 20 -12.05 28.55 -3.72
CA PRO A 20 -13.25 28.30 -2.94
C PRO A 20 -14.10 27.13 -3.45
N ASP A 21 -14.30 27.03 -4.76
CA ASP A 21 -15.13 25.98 -5.36
C ASP A 21 -14.52 24.58 -5.16
N ILE A 22 -13.20 24.45 -5.31
CA ILE A 22 -12.46 23.20 -5.08
C ILE A 22 -12.46 22.83 -3.59
N LYS A 23 -12.33 23.83 -2.72
CA LYS A 23 -12.40 23.64 -1.27
C LYS A 23 -13.79 23.18 -0.85
N GLU A 24 -14.84 23.79 -1.37
CA GLU A 24 -16.23 23.41 -1.10
C GLU A 24 -16.50 21.99 -1.60
N GLN A 25 -16.03 21.64 -2.79
CA GLN A 25 -16.14 20.28 -3.32
C GLN A 25 -15.43 19.26 -2.41
N TYR A 26 -14.23 19.56 -1.95
CA TYR A 26 -13.50 18.70 -1.00
C TYR A 26 -14.26 18.53 0.32
N LEU A 27 -14.76 19.62 0.91
CA LEU A 27 -15.52 19.57 2.16
C LEU A 27 -16.84 18.81 2.00
N HIS A 28 -17.53 18.97 0.86
CA HIS A 28 -18.74 18.21 0.55
C HIS A 28 -18.49 16.70 0.57
N TYR A 29 -17.37 16.24 -0.01
CA TYR A 29 -17.00 14.82 0.10
C TYR A 29 -16.79 14.39 1.55
N LEU A 30 -16.11 15.19 2.37
CA LEU A 30 -15.87 14.85 3.78
C LEU A 30 -17.17 14.80 4.59
N ASP A 31 -18.03 15.80 4.43
CA ASP A 31 -19.30 15.90 5.14
C ASP A 31 -20.23 14.73 4.78
N ALA A 32 -20.28 14.36 3.49
CA ALA A 32 -21.11 13.25 3.01
C ALA A 32 -20.59 11.89 3.51
N LEU A 33 -19.27 11.68 3.56
CA LEU A 33 -18.66 10.48 4.13
C LEU A 33 -18.88 10.38 5.65
N GLU A 34 -18.83 11.50 6.37
CA GLU A 34 -19.14 11.53 7.80
C GLU A 34 -20.63 11.23 8.06
N ALA A 35 -21.51 11.69 7.17
CA ALA A 35 -22.94 11.44 7.23
C ALA A 35 -23.38 10.04 6.76
N ASP A 36 -22.45 9.21 6.26
CA ASP A 36 -22.74 7.91 5.62
C ASP A 36 -23.77 8.05 4.48
N ASP A 37 -23.62 9.11 3.67
CA ASP A 37 -24.50 9.39 2.54
C ASP A 37 -24.34 8.31 1.44
N ILE A 38 -25.48 7.73 1.02
CA ILE A 38 -25.51 6.66 0.03
C ILE A 38 -25.12 7.17 -1.37
N ASP A 39 -25.34 8.46 -1.65
CA ASP A 39 -25.07 9.05 -2.96
C ASP A 39 -23.61 9.46 -3.15
N VAL A 40 -22.81 9.53 -2.08
CA VAL A 40 -21.39 9.90 -2.12
C VAL A 40 -20.53 8.79 -1.53
N THR A 41 -19.76 8.13 -2.38
CA THR A 41 -18.88 7.04 -1.97
C THR A 41 -17.45 7.51 -1.75
N GLU A 42 -16.67 6.74 -0.97
CA GLU A 42 -15.22 6.93 -0.86
C GLU A 42 -14.55 6.88 -2.25
N GLU A 43 -15.08 6.04 -3.15
CA GLU A 43 -14.60 5.94 -4.53
C GLU A 43 -14.75 7.26 -5.29
N GLY A 44 -15.85 8.00 -5.08
CA GLY A 44 -16.04 9.32 -5.69
C GLY A 44 -14.99 10.35 -5.25
N LEU A 45 -14.62 10.33 -3.96
CA LEU A 45 -13.52 11.15 -3.44
C LEU A 45 -12.18 10.73 -4.06
N TYR A 46 -11.93 9.42 -4.17
CA TYR A 46 -10.69 8.91 -4.77
C TYR A 46 -10.58 9.27 -6.25
N ASP A 47 -11.63 9.11 -7.03
CA ASP A 47 -11.64 9.44 -8.46
C ASP A 47 -11.33 10.92 -8.69
N TRP A 48 -11.99 11.81 -7.92
CA TRP A 48 -11.72 13.24 -7.96
C TRP A 48 -10.28 13.58 -7.56
N ALA A 49 -9.78 13.01 -6.46
CA ALA A 49 -8.44 13.29 -5.95
C ALA A 49 -7.32 12.76 -6.86
N LEU A 50 -7.57 11.66 -7.57
CA LEU A 50 -6.59 10.98 -8.41
C LEU A 50 -6.56 11.48 -9.86
N GLU A 51 -7.58 12.23 -10.31
CA GLU A 51 -7.66 12.82 -11.64
C GLU A 51 -6.36 13.53 -12.10
N PRO A 52 -5.74 14.44 -11.32
CA PRO A 52 -4.49 15.10 -11.73
C PRO A 52 -3.28 14.16 -11.83
N LEU A 53 -3.36 12.95 -11.26
CA LEU A 53 -2.29 11.95 -11.27
C LEU A 53 -2.44 10.92 -12.39
N LEU A 54 -3.58 10.85 -13.09
CA LEU A 54 -3.80 9.89 -14.17
C LEU A 54 -2.69 9.88 -15.23
N PRO A 55 -2.16 11.03 -15.71
CA PRO A 55 -1.07 11.03 -16.68
C PRO A 55 0.23 10.40 -16.14
N HIS A 56 0.46 10.48 -14.81
CA HIS A 56 1.62 9.88 -14.17
C HIS A 56 1.50 8.36 -14.11
N PHE A 57 0.31 7.84 -13.80
CA PHE A 57 0.03 6.40 -13.79
C PHE A 57 0.27 5.79 -15.18
N GLN A 58 -0.27 6.41 -16.22
CA GLN A 58 -0.10 5.97 -17.61
C GLN A 58 1.38 5.89 -18.03
N ARG A 59 2.19 6.86 -17.59
CA ARG A 59 3.63 6.88 -17.90
C ARG A 59 4.38 5.74 -17.23
N ILE A 60 4.05 5.44 -15.98
CA ILE A 60 4.68 4.35 -15.21
C ILE A 60 4.31 2.99 -15.82
N ASP A 61 3.04 2.78 -16.13
CA ASP A 61 2.58 1.54 -16.78
C ASP A 61 3.23 1.32 -18.16
N SER A 62 3.64 2.40 -18.83
CA SER A 62 4.33 2.34 -20.12
C SER A 62 5.82 1.97 -20.02
N ASN A 63 6.41 1.95 -18.82
CA ASN A 63 7.82 1.63 -18.60
C ASN A 63 7.98 0.49 -17.59
N PRO A 64 7.58 -0.75 -17.97
CA PRO A 64 7.62 -1.87 -17.05
C PRO A 64 9.06 -2.20 -16.64
N THR A 65 9.27 -2.46 -15.35
CA THR A 65 10.54 -2.98 -14.85
C THR A 65 10.84 -4.31 -15.55
N ASN A 66 12.08 -4.48 -16.04
CA ASN A 66 12.53 -5.75 -16.64
C ASN A 66 12.75 -6.88 -15.61
N GLU A 67 12.44 -6.63 -14.34
CA GLU A 67 12.57 -7.59 -13.26
C GLU A 67 11.50 -8.68 -13.39
N GLN A 68 11.96 -9.93 -13.49
CA GLN A 68 11.07 -11.08 -13.64
C GLN A 68 10.68 -11.71 -12.29
N THR A 69 11.39 -11.36 -11.22
CA THR A 69 11.22 -11.96 -9.90
C THR A 69 11.21 -10.88 -8.84
N PHE A 70 10.15 -10.86 -8.04
CA PHE A 70 10.00 -9.95 -6.91
C PHE A 70 10.05 -10.72 -5.60
N THR A 71 10.47 -10.05 -4.53
CA THR A 71 10.55 -10.62 -3.19
C THR A 71 9.47 -10.06 -2.28
N LEU A 72 9.25 -10.69 -1.11
CA LEU A 72 8.39 -10.11 -0.08
C LEU A 72 8.92 -8.75 0.40
N HIS A 73 10.24 -8.52 0.34
CA HIS A 73 10.79 -7.21 0.65
C HIS A 73 10.26 -6.15 -0.32
N ASP A 74 10.29 -6.41 -1.63
CA ASP A 74 9.84 -5.48 -2.66
C ASP A 74 8.33 -5.18 -2.53
N TYR A 75 7.55 -6.20 -2.20
CA TYR A 75 6.11 -6.06 -1.97
C TYR A 75 5.77 -5.21 -0.74
N PHE A 76 6.46 -5.42 0.39
CA PHE A 76 6.19 -4.66 1.62
C PHE A 76 6.90 -3.31 1.68
N ASN A 77 7.88 -3.07 0.81
CA ASN A 77 8.64 -1.82 0.74
C ASN A 77 8.56 -1.23 -0.69
N PRO A 78 7.35 -0.98 -1.20
CA PRO A 78 7.20 -0.42 -2.54
C PRO A 78 7.77 1.01 -2.57
N ILE A 79 8.31 1.39 -3.73
CA ILE A 79 8.64 2.79 -4.01
C ILE A 79 7.36 3.61 -3.77
N THR A 80 7.45 4.61 -2.91
CA THR A 80 6.29 5.43 -2.53
C THR A 80 6.50 6.86 -3.03
N LEU A 81 5.69 7.27 -4.00
CA LEU A 81 5.67 8.64 -4.50
C LEU A 81 4.62 9.43 -3.72
N LYS A 82 5.08 10.45 -3.01
CA LYS A 82 4.23 11.32 -2.21
C LYS A 82 3.81 12.53 -3.03
N HIS A 83 2.53 12.83 -3.01
CA HIS A 83 1.95 13.98 -3.70
C HIS A 83 1.06 14.76 -2.75
N LYS A 84 0.97 16.07 -2.99
CA LYS A 84 0.07 16.96 -2.31
C LYS A 84 -0.85 17.61 -3.34
N LEU A 85 -2.15 17.57 -3.07
CA LEU A 85 -3.12 18.29 -3.90
C LEU A 85 -3.21 19.74 -3.46
N HIS A 86 -3.25 20.63 -4.43
CA HIS A 86 -3.45 22.07 -4.26
C HIS A 86 -4.20 22.61 -5.49
N ALA A 87 -4.69 23.84 -5.41
CA ALA A 87 -5.55 24.41 -6.46
C ALA A 87 -5.16 25.85 -6.85
N PRO A 88 -3.98 26.07 -7.44
CA PRO A 88 -3.57 27.38 -7.90
C PRO A 88 -4.48 27.82 -9.06
N GLY A 89 -5.08 29.00 -8.92
CA GLY A 89 -5.98 29.54 -9.94
C GLY A 89 -7.23 28.70 -10.18
N GLY A 90 -7.69 27.95 -9.17
CA GLY A 90 -8.94 27.17 -9.24
C GLY A 90 -8.82 25.82 -9.96
N ILE A 91 -7.61 25.38 -10.33
CA ILE A 91 -7.39 24.11 -11.03
C ILE A 91 -6.75 23.12 -10.07
N LEU A 92 -7.38 21.97 -9.86
CA LEU A 92 -6.83 20.90 -9.03
C LEU A 92 -5.56 20.33 -9.67
N VAL A 93 -4.45 20.34 -8.93
CA VAL A 93 -3.16 19.84 -9.40
C VAL A 93 -2.45 19.07 -8.30
N ALA A 94 -1.63 18.10 -8.71
CA ALA A 94 -0.76 17.34 -7.83
C ALA A 94 0.69 17.81 -7.99
N SER A 95 1.38 18.09 -6.88
CA SER A 95 2.84 18.29 -6.85
C SER A 95 3.51 17.26 -5.95
N PRO A 96 4.80 16.96 -6.17
CA PRO A 96 5.59 16.15 -5.24
C PRO A 96 5.52 16.73 -3.82
N ASN A 97 5.37 15.85 -2.84
CA ASN A 97 5.39 16.20 -1.43
C ASN A 97 6.67 15.67 -0.78
N ASP A 98 7.62 16.58 -0.52
CA ASP A 98 8.90 16.23 0.11
C ASP A 98 8.76 16.05 1.64
N GLU A 99 7.58 16.30 2.22
CA GLU A 99 7.36 16.10 3.65
C GLU A 99 7.48 14.61 4.02
N ASN A 100 8.36 14.34 4.99
CA ASN A 100 8.70 12.98 5.35
C ASN A 100 7.72 12.40 6.39
N THR A 101 6.44 12.27 6.03
CA THR A 101 5.38 11.83 6.96
C THR A 101 4.84 10.42 6.73
N ALA A 102 5.14 9.77 5.60
CA ALA A 102 4.67 8.40 5.39
C ALA A 102 5.46 7.41 6.25
N SER A 103 4.76 6.79 7.21
CA SER A 103 5.26 5.60 7.90
C SER A 103 5.36 4.42 6.91
N PRO A 104 6.38 3.56 7.05
CA PRO A 104 6.40 2.28 6.36
C PRO A 104 5.10 1.51 6.59
N ARG A 105 4.68 0.69 5.62
CA ARG A 105 3.65 -0.32 5.86
C ARG A 105 4.21 -1.32 6.88
N HIS A 106 3.98 -1.07 8.16
CA HIS A 106 4.34 -2.02 9.20
C HIS A 106 3.39 -3.21 9.10
N GLN A 107 3.86 -4.30 8.52
CA GLN A 107 3.13 -5.56 8.46
C GLN A 107 3.92 -6.63 9.21
N GLY A 108 3.20 -7.54 9.86
CA GLY A 108 3.77 -8.54 10.75
C GLY A 108 3.64 -8.18 12.23
N VAL A 109 4.06 -9.15 13.06
CA VAL A 109 4.04 -9.06 14.51
C VAL A 109 5.44 -9.30 15.05
N SER A 110 5.78 -8.64 16.15
CA SER A 110 7.00 -8.94 16.89
C SER A 110 6.70 -10.08 17.87
N LEU A 111 7.40 -11.20 17.70
CA LEU A 111 7.33 -12.35 18.62
C LEU A 111 8.70 -12.49 19.28
N ALA A 112 8.73 -12.64 20.60
CA ALA A 112 9.98 -12.94 21.30
C ALA A 112 10.36 -14.40 21.03
N PRO A 113 11.65 -14.74 20.98
CA PRO A 113 12.08 -16.14 20.88
C PRO A 113 11.50 -17.04 21.97
N SER A 114 11.24 -16.50 23.16
CA SER A 114 10.60 -17.20 24.27
C SER A 114 9.13 -17.56 24.02
N ASP A 115 8.47 -16.88 23.08
CA ASP A 115 7.06 -17.14 22.75
C ASP A 115 6.91 -18.34 21.81
N LEU A 116 8.01 -18.79 21.20
CA LEU A 116 8.01 -19.85 20.21
C LEU A 116 8.23 -21.22 20.87
N SER A 117 7.28 -22.12 20.68
CA SER A 117 7.36 -23.50 21.18
C SER A 117 8.39 -24.36 20.44
N PHE A 118 8.89 -23.89 19.29
CA PHE A 118 9.85 -24.59 18.42
C PHE A 118 10.79 -23.59 17.73
N PRO A 119 12.06 -23.95 17.44
CA PRO A 119 12.99 -23.09 16.71
C PRO A 119 12.65 -23.06 15.20
N TRP A 120 11.63 -22.29 14.85
CA TRP A 120 11.20 -22.12 13.46
C TRP A 120 12.33 -21.54 12.57
N PRO A 121 12.57 -22.12 11.38
CA PRO A 121 13.42 -21.50 10.38
C PRO A 121 12.94 -20.08 10.08
N SER A 122 13.86 -19.12 10.14
CA SER A 122 13.55 -17.71 9.96
C SER A 122 14.26 -17.19 8.72
N PHE A 123 13.50 -16.53 7.85
CA PHE A 123 14.00 -16.00 6.58
C PHE A 123 13.81 -14.49 6.54
N ARG A 124 14.76 -13.78 5.93
CA ARG A 124 14.58 -12.36 5.61
C ARG A 124 13.56 -12.24 4.47
N PRO A 125 12.70 -11.20 4.46
CA PRO A 125 11.76 -10.98 3.36
C PRO A 125 12.45 -10.89 1.98
N SER A 126 13.67 -10.37 1.92
CA SER A 126 14.47 -10.28 0.68
C SER A 126 15.00 -11.63 0.18
N ALA A 127 14.95 -12.68 1.00
CA ALA A 127 15.31 -14.04 0.60
C ALA A 127 14.09 -14.86 0.14
N ILE A 128 12.89 -14.30 0.23
CA ILE A 128 11.63 -14.97 -0.11
C ILE A 128 11.08 -14.39 -1.41
N SER A 129 11.05 -15.18 -2.48
CA SER A 129 10.52 -14.75 -3.77
C SER A 129 9.01 -14.95 -3.84
N ILE A 130 8.29 -14.06 -4.52
CA ILE A 130 6.86 -14.17 -4.77
C ILE A 130 6.63 -15.12 -5.95
N CYS A 131 5.70 -16.07 -5.78
CA CYS A 131 5.27 -16.95 -6.86
C CYS A 131 4.08 -16.32 -7.59
N ASN A 132 4.34 -15.53 -8.62
CA ASN A 132 3.34 -14.88 -9.46
C ASN A 132 3.29 -15.51 -10.87
N LYS A 133 2.12 -15.46 -11.52
CA LYS A 133 1.96 -15.89 -12.91
C LYS A 133 2.36 -14.81 -13.91
N ASP A 134 2.09 -13.56 -13.57
CA ASP A 134 2.43 -12.37 -14.36
C ASP A 134 3.30 -11.43 -13.49
N PRO A 135 4.50 -11.03 -13.95
CA PRO A 135 5.34 -10.02 -13.28
C PRO A 135 4.59 -8.72 -12.92
N LYS A 136 3.64 -8.29 -13.75
CA LYS A 136 2.88 -7.05 -13.52
C LYS A 136 1.98 -7.11 -12.28
N ASP A 137 1.52 -8.31 -11.94
CA ASP A 137 0.64 -8.55 -10.81
C ASP A 137 1.40 -8.78 -9.49
N ALA A 138 2.70 -9.06 -9.56
CA ALA A 138 3.49 -9.54 -8.43
C ALA A 138 3.50 -8.58 -7.24
N LEU A 139 3.52 -7.27 -7.53
CA LEU A 139 3.56 -6.23 -6.52
C LEU A 139 2.19 -5.61 -6.23
N THR A 140 1.20 -5.81 -7.10
CA THR A 140 -0.14 -5.22 -6.95
C THR A 140 -1.13 -6.15 -6.24
N GLN A 141 -0.91 -7.47 -6.33
CA GLN A 141 -1.76 -8.48 -5.69
C GLN A 141 -1.09 -9.08 -4.45
N PHE A 142 -1.91 -9.44 -3.46
CA PHE A 142 -1.39 -10.08 -2.25
C PHE A 142 -0.71 -11.43 -2.56
N PRO A 143 0.56 -11.63 -2.16
CA PRO A 143 1.30 -12.85 -2.48
C PRO A 143 0.76 -14.02 -1.67
N ARG A 144 0.06 -14.97 -2.32
CA ARG A 144 -0.48 -16.17 -1.63
C ARG A 144 0.51 -17.32 -1.53
N LYS A 145 1.46 -17.39 -2.47
CA LYS A 145 2.49 -18.41 -2.53
C LYS A 145 3.85 -17.73 -2.69
N VAL A 146 4.84 -18.28 -2.01
CA VAL A 146 6.20 -17.78 -2.00
C VAL A 146 7.20 -18.91 -2.10
N LEU A 147 8.39 -18.63 -2.61
CA LEU A 147 9.51 -19.55 -2.68
C LEU A 147 10.53 -19.17 -1.61
N ALA A 148 10.66 -20.06 -0.62
CA ALA A 148 11.66 -19.97 0.45
C ALA A 148 12.91 -20.78 0.07
N ASP A 149 14.08 -20.25 0.42
CA ASP A 149 15.39 -20.89 0.18
C ASP A 149 15.62 -21.34 -1.28
N LYS A 150 15.01 -20.64 -2.23
CA LYS A 150 15.06 -20.91 -3.68
C LYS A 150 14.53 -22.29 -4.14
N GLU A 151 14.03 -23.12 -3.24
CA GLU A 151 13.60 -24.49 -3.55
C GLU A 151 12.21 -24.84 -3.05
N THR A 152 11.76 -24.24 -1.93
CA THR A 152 10.54 -24.67 -1.25
C THR A 152 9.39 -23.70 -1.48
N ILE A 153 8.30 -24.16 -2.11
CA ILE A 153 7.08 -23.36 -2.27
C ILE A 153 6.22 -23.45 -1.00
N CYS A 154 5.94 -22.31 -0.39
CA CYS A 154 5.14 -22.16 0.82
C CYS A 154 3.87 -21.34 0.55
N TYR A 155 2.83 -21.55 1.37
CA TYR A 155 1.71 -20.62 1.47
C TYR A 155 2.10 -19.47 2.39
N PHE A 156 1.80 -18.24 1.97
CA PHE A 156 2.10 -17.06 2.76
C PHE A 156 0.86 -16.56 3.50
N LYS A 157 1.02 -16.35 4.81
CA LYS A 157 0.02 -15.77 5.70
C LYS A 157 0.65 -14.54 6.37
N ALA A 158 0.06 -13.38 6.14
CA ALA A 158 0.46 -12.14 6.80
C ALA A 158 -0.43 -11.87 8.02
N PHE A 159 0.18 -11.42 9.11
CA PHE A 159 -0.53 -10.95 10.29
C PHE A 159 -0.46 -9.43 10.37
N GLN A 160 -1.55 -8.80 10.79
CA GLN A 160 -1.59 -7.36 11.02
C GLN A 160 -0.91 -7.01 12.34
N PRO A 161 -0.40 -5.78 12.50
CA PRO A 161 0.02 -5.28 13.80
C PRO A 161 -1.10 -5.47 14.84
N GLY A 162 -0.76 -6.02 16.01
CA GLY A 162 -1.73 -6.32 17.07
C GLY A 162 -2.30 -7.75 17.06
N CYS A 163 -2.03 -8.56 16.03
CA CYS A 163 -2.47 -9.96 15.94
C CYS A 163 -1.45 -10.96 16.52
N GLN A 164 -0.70 -10.60 17.57
CA GLN A 164 0.35 -11.47 18.14
C GLN A 164 -0.22 -12.82 18.59
N ARG A 165 -1.39 -12.80 19.25
CA ARG A 165 -2.03 -14.03 19.75
C ARG A 165 -2.41 -14.98 18.62
N ASP A 166 -2.96 -14.45 17.53
CA ASP A 166 -3.37 -15.24 16.37
C ASP A 166 -2.15 -15.85 15.67
N ALA A 167 -1.07 -15.08 15.55
CA ALA A 167 0.19 -15.56 14.99
C ALA A 167 0.80 -16.69 15.83
N LEU A 168 0.80 -16.54 17.16
CA LEU A 168 1.28 -17.58 18.07
C LEU A 168 0.40 -18.82 18.04
N HIS A 169 -0.92 -18.65 18.03
CA HIS A 169 -1.86 -19.76 17.94
C HIS A 169 -1.64 -20.56 16.65
N GLU A 170 -1.49 -19.87 15.51
CA GLU A 170 -1.19 -20.50 14.23
C GLU A 170 0.14 -21.27 14.28
N LEU A 171 1.22 -20.66 14.76
CA LEU A 171 2.53 -21.31 14.84
C LEU A 171 2.49 -22.56 15.74
N ASN A 172 1.80 -22.49 16.88
CA ASN A 172 1.67 -23.61 17.81
C ASN A 172 0.79 -24.75 17.25
N ALA A 173 -0.08 -24.49 16.28
CA ALA A 173 -0.86 -25.54 15.63
C ALA A 173 0.01 -26.53 14.81
N TYR A 174 1.24 -26.14 14.47
CA TYR A 174 2.16 -26.94 13.67
C TYR A 174 3.33 -27.53 14.49
N THR A 175 3.37 -27.31 15.81
CA THR A 175 4.34 -27.93 16.72
C THR A 175 3.71 -29.17 17.35
N TYR A 176 4.00 -30.35 16.80
CA TYR A 176 3.69 -31.65 17.42
C TYR A 176 4.93 -32.24 18.10
#